data_AF-A0A2J4YN26-F1
#
_entry.id   AF-A0A2J4YN26-F1
#
_cell.length_a   1.000
_cell.length_b   1.000
_cell.length_c   1.000
_cell.angle_alpha   90.00
_cell.angle_beta   90.00
_cell.angle_gamma   90.00
#
_symmetry.space_group_name_H-M   'P 1'
#
loop_
_entity.id
_entity.type
_entity.pdbx_description
1 polymer ?
#
loop_
_entity_poly.entity_id
_entity_poly.type
_entity_poly.pdbx_seq_one_letter_code
_entity_poly.pdbx_strand_id
1 'polypeptide(L)'
;PNVWRATPWPGTDLQVSWDSEYINSSYNASGVQSPAVDRLIAQIIRWQGNKEKLLPLGRALDRVLTWNYYMLPMWYMAQDRTAYWDKFSFPQTRAVYSSGFENWWYDASKAARLPADRR
;
A
#
# COMPACT_ATOMS: atom_id res chain seq x y z
N PRO A 1 17.02 6.19 -0.58
CA PRO A 1 16.04 5.32 -1.28
C PRO A 1 14.63 5.73 -0.85
N ASN A 2 13.75 6.05 -1.81
CA ASN A 2 12.38 6.50 -1.51
C ASN A 2 11.43 5.31 -1.50
N VAL A 3 10.51 5.29 -0.53
CA VAL A 3 9.49 4.25 -0.42
C VAL A 3 8.28 4.66 -1.24
N TRP A 4 8.00 3.90 -2.29
CA TRP A 4 6.76 4.02 -3.06
C TRP A 4 5.72 3.09 -2.46
N ARG A 5 4.71 3.66 -1.80
CA ARG A 5 3.64 2.88 -1.18
C ARG A 5 2.69 2.36 -2.25
N ALA A 6 2.46 1.05 -2.26
CA ALA A 6 1.41 0.46 -3.05
C ALA A 6 0.07 0.56 -2.30
N THR A 7 -0.99 0.92 -3.00
CA THR A 7 -2.36 0.90 -2.50
C THR A 7 -3.16 -0.20 -3.22
N PRO A 8 -4.21 -0.78 -2.59
CA PRO A 8 -5.01 -1.82 -3.24
C PRO A 8 -5.72 -1.36 -4.51
N TRP A 9 -5.98 -0.06 -4.62
CA TRP A 9 -6.63 0.57 -5.77
C TRP A 9 -5.93 1.90 -6.08
N PRO A 10 -5.72 2.23 -7.36
CA PRO A 10 -5.08 3.49 -7.73
C PRO A 10 -5.96 4.67 -7.29
N GLY A 11 -5.37 5.59 -6.54
CA GLY A 11 -6.04 6.74 -5.93
C GLY A 11 -5.63 8.07 -6.57
N THR A 12 -6.29 9.14 -6.12
CA THR A 12 -6.01 10.51 -6.55
C THR A 12 -4.61 11.00 -6.12
N ASP A 13 -4.06 10.43 -5.06
CA ASP A 13 -2.72 10.74 -4.54
C ASP A 13 -1.59 10.48 -5.55
N LEU A 14 -1.84 9.62 -6.56
CA LEU A 14 -0.91 9.36 -7.65
C LEU A 14 -0.55 10.62 -8.45
N GLN A 15 -1.43 11.62 -8.52
CA GLN A 15 -1.15 12.87 -9.24
C GLN A 15 0.07 13.60 -8.65
N VAL A 16 0.19 13.62 -7.33
CA VAL A 16 1.24 14.35 -6.62
C VAL A 16 2.61 13.69 -6.84
N SER A 17 2.60 12.39 -7.15
CA SER A 17 3.80 11.57 -7.37
C SER A 17 4.26 11.53 -8.82
N TRP A 18 3.34 11.64 -9.78
CA TRP A 18 3.60 11.22 -11.17
C TRP A 18 3.11 12.20 -12.24
N ASP A 19 2.23 13.15 -11.90
CA ASP A 19 1.69 14.10 -12.87
C ASP A 19 2.69 15.23 -13.14
N SER A 20 2.78 15.62 -14.41
CA SER A 20 3.65 16.71 -14.89
C SER A 20 3.40 18.04 -14.18
N GLU A 21 2.16 18.32 -13.74
CA GLU A 21 1.84 19.54 -12.98
C GLU A 21 2.64 19.64 -11.66
N TYR A 22 2.99 18.50 -11.08
CA TYR A 22 3.70 18.40 -9.81
C TYR A 22 5.22 18.30 -9.97
N ILE A 23 5.79 18.67 -11.12
CA ILE A 23 7.23 18.56 -11.38
C ILE A 23 8.12 19.27 -10.34
N ASN A 24 7.65 20.39 -9.80
CA ASN A 24 8.38 21.15 -8.78
C ASN A 24 8.08 20.67 -7.34
N SER A 25 7.25 19.64 -7.19
CA SER A 25 6.93 19.03 -5.91
C SER A 25 8.02 18.05 -5.49
N SER A 26 8.35 18.01 -4.19
CA SER A 26 9.26 17.00 -3.64
C SER A 26 8.73 15.57 -3.78
N TYR A 27 7.43 15.39 -4.01
CA TYR A 27 6.80 14.08 -4.19
C TYR A 27 6.98 13.52 -5.61
N ASN A 28 7.07 14.37 -6.65
CA ASN A 28 7.47 13.93 -7.99
C ASN A 28 9.01 13.84 -8.08
N ALA A 29 9.59 13.03 -7.19
CA ALA A 29 11.03 12.88 -7.05
C ALA A 29 11.69 12.26 -8.31
N SER A 30 10.91 11.54 -9.12
CA SER A 30 11.37 10.94 -10.38
C SER A 30 11.35 11.93 -11.56
N GLY A 31 10.82 13.14 -11.37
CA GLY A 31 10.79 14.17 -12.40
C GLY A 31 9.91 13.82 -13.61
N VAL A 32 8.81 13.10 -13.38
CA VAL A 32 7.96 12.61 -14.46
C VAL A 32 7.25 13.77 -15.15
N GLN A 33 7.43 13.85 -16.47
CA GLN A 33 6.69 14.73 -17.37
C GLN A 33 6.28 13.92 -18.59
N SER A 34 5.05 13.45 -18.63
CA SER A 34 4.57 12.59 -19.71
C SER A 34 3.06 12.74 -19.94
N PRO A 35 2.64 13.24 -21.11
CA PRO A 35 1.21 13.38 -21.43
C PRO A 35 0.44 12.05 -21.36
N ALA A 36 1.13 10.92 -21.54
CA ALA A 36 0.52 9.60 -21.39
C ALA A 36 0.23 9.26 -19.92
N VAL A 37 1.16 9.59 -19.02
CA VAL A 37 1.00 9.39 -17.57
C VAL A 37 -0.10 10.30 -17.05
N ASP A 38 -0.08 11.59 -17.40
CA ASP A 38 -1.08 12.58 -16.97
C ASP A 38 -2.50 12.15 -17.38
N ARG A 39 -2.66 11.67 -18.63
CA ARG A 39 -3.96 11.16 -19.11
C ARG A 39 -4.43 9.93 -18.33
N LEU A 40 -3.55 9.01 -17.99
CA LEU A 40 -3.90 7.82 -17.20
C LEU A 40 -4.32 8.21 -15.79
N ILE A 41 -3.58 9.13 -15.15
CA ILE A 41 -3.91 9.68 -13.83
C ILE A 41 -5.26 10.39 -13.86
N ALA A 42 -5.51 11.24 -14.86
CA ALA A 42 -6.80 11.93 -15.01
C ALA A 42 -7.98 10.94 -15.14
N GLN A 43 -7.80 9.81 -15.84
CA GLN A 43 -8.81 8.75 -15.89
C GLN A 43 -8.98 8.06 -14.54
N ILE A 44 -7.89 7.76 -13.83
CA ILE A 44 -7.94 7.17 -12.48
C ILE A 44 -8.75 8.07 -11.54
N ILE A 45 -8.50 9.38 -11.56
CA ILE A 45 -9.23 10.36 -10.76
C ILE A 45 -10.71 10.39 -11.14
N ARG A 46 -11.03 10.39 -12.44
CA ARG A 46 -12.40 10.40 -12.93
C ARG A 46 -13.21 9.17 -12.49
N TRP A 47 -12.58 8.00 -12.44
CA TRP A 47 -13.24 6.72 -12.15
C TRP A 47 -13.09 6.27 -10.69
N GLN A 48 -12.71 7.17 -9.78
CA GLN A 48 -12.66 6.86 -8.35
C GLN A 48 -13.98 6.25 -7.85
N GLY A 49 -13.87 5.20 -7.04
CA GLY A 49 -15.02 4.40 -6.57
C GLY A 49 -15.48 3.29 -7.52
N ASN A 50 -15.03 3.25 -8.79
CA ASN A 50 -15.37 2.19 -9.74
C ASN A 50 -14.20 1.20 -9.93
N LYS A 51 -14.23 0.10 -9.16
CA LYS A 51 -13.17 -0.92 -9.16
C LYS A 51 -12.93 -1.57 -10.53
N GLU A 52 -13.97 -1.83 -11.30
CA GLU A 52 -13.87 -2.47 -12.61
C GLU A 52 -13.15 -1.59 -13.64
N LYS A 53 -13.30 -0.27 -13.53
CA LYS A 53 -12.58 0.70 -14.36
C LYS A 53 -11.16 0.95 -13.84
N LEU A 54 -10.97 0.98 -12.52
CA LEU A 54 -9.67 1.26 -11.91
C LEU A 54 -8.66 0.12 -12.11
N LEU A 55 -9.08 -1.15 -12.13
CA LEU A 55 -8.17 -2.29 -12.31
C LEU A 55 -7.34 -2.22 -13.62
N PRO A 56 -7.95 -2.06 -14.81
CA PRO A 56 -7.17 -1.95 -16.04
C PRO A 56 -6.36 -0.64 -16.11
N LEU A 57 -6.86 0.46 -15.54
CA LEU A 57 -6.13 1.73 -15.49
C LEU A 57 -4.86 1.64 -14.64
N GLY A 58 -4.94 1.01 -13.46
CA GLY A 58 -3.77 0.77 -12.60
C GLY A 58 -2.71 -0.08 -13.29
N ARG A 59 -3.12 -1.16 -13.99
CA ARG A 59 -2.20 -1.99 -14.78
C ARG A 59 -1.58 -1.24 -15.96
N ALA A 60 -2.34 -0.37 -16.61
CA ALA A 60 -1.82 0.46 -17.70
C ALA A 60 -0.78 1.47 -17.18
N LEU A 61 -1.08 2.14 -16.06
CA LEU A 61 -0.15 3.07 -15.43
C LEU A 61 1.14 2.36 -15.00
N ASP A 62 1.04 1.23 -14.30
CA ASP A 62 2.20 0.43 -13.89
C ASP A 62 3.10 0.07 -15.07
N ARG A 63 2.51 -0.36 -16.20
CA ARG A 63 3.27 -0.68 -17.41
C ARG A 63 3.95 0.55 -18.03
N VAL A 64 3.31 1.71 -18.04
CA VAL A 64 3.92 2.95 -18.55
C VAL A 64 5.06 3.40 -17.64
N LEU A 65 4.88 3.37 -16.32
CA LEU A 65 5.90 3.80 -15.37
C LEU A 65 7.15 2.90 -15.43
N THR A 66 6.94 1.58 -15.46
CA THR A 66 8.03 0.60 -15.53
C THR A 66 8.78 0.65 -16.87
N TRP A 67 8.08 0.87 -17.98
CA TRP A 67 8.72 0.96 -19.30
C TRP A 67 9.59 2.23 -19.47
N ASN A 68 9.28 3.30 -18.74
CA ASN A 68 10.04 4.55 -18.77
C ASN A 68 11.16 4.61 -17.71
N TYR A 69 11.36 3.55 -16.91
CA TYR A 69 12.46 3.44 -15.94
C TYR A 69 12.56 4.60 -14.94
N TYR A 70 11.43 5.20 -14.54
CA TYR A 70 11.39 6.31 -13.57
C TYR A 70 11.86 5.93 -12.16
N MET A 71 11.92 4.63 -11.86
CA MET A 71 12.48 4.08 -10.63
C MET A 71 13.16 2.74 -10.92
N LEU A 72 14.10 2.35 -10.07
CA LEU A 72 14.61 0.98 -10.00
C LEU A 72 13.86 0.23 -8.90
N PRO A 73 12.96 -0.71 -9.22
CA PRO A 73 12.28 -1.52 -8.21
C PRO A 73 13.29 -2.33 -7.42
N MET A 74 13.15 -2.32 -6.09
CA MET A 74 14.02 -3.07 -5.21
C MET A 74 13.26 -4.28 -4.63
N TRP A 75 13.16 -4.36 -3.31
CA TRP A 75 12.58 -5.46 -2.57
C TRP A 75 11.38 -5.00 -1.75
N TYR A 76 10.52 -5.94 -1.39
CA TYR A 76 9.46 -5.76 -0.41
C TYR A 76 9.36 -7.02 0.46
N MET A 77 8.79 -6.87 1.66
CA MET A 77 8.45 -8.01 2.51
C MET A 77 6.99 -8.39 2.26
N ALA A 78 6.75 -9.61 1.77
CA ALA A 78 5.39 -10.10 1.49
C ALA A 78 4.61 -10.54 2.75
N GLN A 79 5.23 -10.42 3.92
CA GLN A 79 4.69 -10.91 5.19
C GLN A 79 4.96 -9.90 6.31
N ASP A 80 3.96 -9.70 7.15
CA ASP A 80 4.13 -9.00 8.42
C ASP A 80 4.69 -9.95 9.47
N ARG A 81 5.79 -9.55 10.12
CA ARG A 81 6.42 -10.32 11.20
C ARG A 81 6.11 -9.64 12.53
N THR A 82 5.29 -10.28 13.35
CA THR A 82 4.90 -9.77 14.68
C THR A 82 5.29 -10.79 15.75
N ALA A 83 5.99 -10.32 16.79
CA ALA A 83 6.28 -11.10 17.99
C ALA A 83 5.38 -10.60 19.13
N TYR A 84 4.77 -11.53 19.85
CA TYR A 84 3.88 -11.23 20.97
C TYR A 84 3.91 -12.37 21.99
N TRP A 85 3.58 -12.06 23.24
CA TRP A 85 3.39 -13.06 24.27
C TRP A 85 2.11 -13.87 24.01
N ASP A 86 2.13 -15.18 24.25
CA ASP A 86 0.96 -16.06 24.11
C ASP A 86 -0.07 -15.81 25.22
N LYS A 87 -0.65 -14.61 25.20
CA LYS A 87 -1.76 -14.12 26.04
C LYS A 87 -2.80 -13.38 25.23
N PHE A 88 -2.59 -13.28 23.92
CA PHE A 88 -3.52 -12.68 22.98
C PHE A 88 -4.09 -13.74 22.05
N SER A 89 -5.35 -13.57 21.71
CA SER A 89 -6.05 -14.33 20.69
C SER A 89 -6.57 -13.37 19.63
N PHE A 90 -6.74 -13.88 18.41
CA PHE A 90 -7.15 -13.11 17.24
C PHE A 90 -8.01 -13.99 16.32
N PRO A 91 -8.78 -13.38 15.39
CA PRO A 91 -9.64 -14.14 14.49
C PRO A 91 -8.84 -15.09 13.59
N GLN A 92 -9.39 -16.27 13.31
CA GLN A 92 -8.76 -17.23 12.39
C GLN A 92 -8.61 -16.64 10.97
N THR A 93 -9.62 -15.89 10.52
CA THR A 93 -9.59 -15.15 9.26
C THR A 93 -9.00 -13.76 9.51
N ARG A 94 -7.80 -13.51 8.95
CA ARG A 94 -7.16 -12.19 9.02
C ARG A 94 -7.74 -11.22 8.00
N ALA A 95 -7.64 -9.93 8.30
CA ALA A 95 -7.96 -8.88 7.35
C ALA A 95 -7.03 -8.97 6.13
N VAL A 96 -7.57 -8.75 4.93
CA VAL A 96 -6.82 -8.86 3.67
C VAL A 96 -5.81 -7.72 3.48
N TYR A 97 -6.08 -6.55 4.06
CA TYR A 97 -5.31 -5.31 3.84
C TYR A 97 -4.80 -4.65 5.13
N SER A 98 -4.81 -5.36 6.26
CA SER A 98 -4.35 -4.85 7.56
C SER A 98 -3.68 -5.97 8.35
N SER A 99 -2.77 -5.61 9.27
CA SER A 99 -2.22 -6.55 10.26
C SER A 99 -3.30 -7.10 11.19
N GLY A 100 -4.42 -6.38 11.35
CA GLY A 100 -5.59 -6.78 12.12
C GLY A 100 -5.35 -6.75 13.63
N PHE A 101 -4.34 -6.02 14.11
CA PHE A 101 -3.97 -5.94 15.53
C PHE A 101 -5.11 -5.40 16.40
N GLU A 102 -5.90 -4.48 15.86
CA GLU A 102 -7.12 -3.94 16.44
C GLU A 102 -8.18 -5.00 16.78
N ASN A 103 -8.11 -6.17 16.15
CA ASN A 103 -9.05 -7.28 16.37
C ASN A 103 -8.52 -8.31 17.38
N TRP A 104 -7.40 -8.03 18.05
CA TRP A 104 -6.83 -8.94 19.04
C TRP A 104 -7.47 -8.69 20.40
N TRP A 105 -7.60 -9.74 21.21
CA TRP A 105 -8.10 -9.64 22.57
C TRP A 105 -7.21 -10.41 23.54
N TYR A 106 -7.25 -9.97 24.80
CA TYR A 106 -6.60 -10.69 25.88
C TYR A 106 -7.32 -12.01 26.15
N ASP A 107 -6.56 -13.09 26.22
CA ASP A 107 -7.03 -14.43 26.49
C ASP A 107 -6.48 -14.89 27.84
N ALA A 108 -7.33 -14.85 28.85
CA ALA A 108 -6.97 -15.20 30.22
C ALA A 108 -6.48 -16.66 30.35
N SER A 109 -7.00 -17.57 29.53
CA SER A 109 -6.62 -18.99 29.56
C SER A 109 -5.20 -19.20 29.03
N LYS A 110 -4.81 -18.44 27.99
CA LYS A 110 -3.44 -18.43 27.47
C LYS A 110 -2.48 -17.73 28.43
N ALA A 111 -2.88 -16.57 28.94
CA ALA A 111 -2.07 -15.79 29.87
C ALA A 111 -1.71 -16.56 31.14
N ALA A 112 -2.62 -17.38 31.68
CA ALA A 112 -2.37 -18.21 32.85
C ALA A 112 -1.19 -19.19 32.70
N ARG A 113 -0.85 -19.57 31.45
CA ARG A 113 0.27 -20.46 31.11
C ARG A 113 1.62 -19.75 31.14
N LEU A 114 1.63 -18.41 31.15
CA LEU A 114 2.85 -17.63 31.18
C LEU A 114 3.37 -17.47 32.63
N PRO A 115 4.69 -17.33 32.79
CA PRO A 115 5.33 -16.88 34.04
C PRO A 115 4.71 -15.58 34.57
N ALA A 116 4.69 -15.38 35.90
CA ALA A 116 4.03 -14.26 36.55
C ALA A 116 4.49 -12.88 36.04
N ASP A 117 5.75 -12.75 35.65
CA ASP A 117 6.36 -11.56 35.06
C ASP A 117 5.88 -11.24 33.63
N ARG A 118 5.20 -12.18 32.96
CA ARG A 118 4.80 -12.09 31.54
C ARG A 118 3.29 -12.25 31.29
N ARG A 119 2.51 -12.53 32.34
CA ARG A 119 1.03 -12.64 32.27
C ARG A 119 0.35 -11.36 31.78
#